data_AF-A0A834S839-F1
#
_entry.id   AF-A0A834S839-F1
#
_cell.length_a   1.000
_cell.length_b   1.000
_cell.length_c   1.000
_cell.angle_alpha   90.00
_cell.angle_beta   90.00
_cell.angle_gamma   90.00
#
_symmetry.space_group_name_H-M   'P 1'
#
loop_
_entity.id
_entity.type
_entity.pdbx_description
1 polymer ?
#
loop_
_entity_poly.entity_id
_entity_poly.type
_entity_poly.pdbx_seq_one_letter_code
_entity_poly.pdbx_strand_id
1 'polypeptide(L)'
;MYLQCIAGMTKMMILSHDTDDEKDIEALTFNVPQRQISFFADEGIFSIIKCLDEKENPWAFSFFTIVKSFSKDSLRRPFRNCLFNEPLDDEFVDITERMMRMDPRLRITAEEALAHPWFDDVV
;
A
#
# COMPACT_ATOMS: atom_id res chain seq x y z
N MET A 1 8.93 -0.29 9.00
CA MET A 1 9.47 -1.67 8.94
C MET A 1 9.05 -2.37 7.65
N TYR A 2 7.76 -2.57 7.37
CA TYR A 2 7.29 -3.28 6.16
C TYR A 2 7.72 -2.67 4.80
N LEU A 3 7.66 -1.34 4.64
CA LEU A 3 8.06 -0.68 3.39
C LEU A 3 9.54 -0.84 3.04
N GLN A 4 10.41 -0.93 4.06
CA GLN A 4 11.84 -1.16 3.84
C GLN A 4 12.10 -2.63 3.45
N CYS A 5 11.34 -3.58 4.01
CA CYS A 5 11.40 -4.98 3.60
C CYS A 5 10.95 -5.15 2.15
N ILE A 6 9.81 -4.55 1.76
CA ILE A 6 9.34 -4.58 0.38
C ILE A 6 10.39 -3.99 -0.56
N ALA A 7 10.95 -2.82 -0.23
CA ALA A 7 12.00 -2.19 -1.05
C ALA A 7 13.28 -3.04 -1.14
N GLY A 8 13.65 -3.76 -0.08
CA GLY A 8 14.77 -4.70 -0.11
C GLY A 8 14.51 -5.90 -1.04
N MET A 9 13.29 -6.43 -1.04
CA MET A 9 12.90 -7.59 -1.85
C MET A 9 12.67 -7.24 -3.32
N THR A 10 12.04 -6.10 -3.62
CA THR A 10 11.80 -5.63 -5.00
C THR A 10 12.97 -4.83 -5.57
N LYS A 11 13.96 -4.48 -4.74
CA LYS A 11 15.02 -3.49 -5.03
C LYS A 11 14.47 -2.13 -5.52
N MET A 12 13.20 -1.85 -5.22
CA MET A 12 12.45 -0.70 -5.73
C MET A 12 11.63 -0.08 -4.60
N MET A 13 11.73 1.24 -4.45
CA MET A 13 10.88 1.96 -3.50
C MET A 13 9.51 2.22 -4.14
N ILE A 14 8.61 1.25 -4.08
CA ILE A 14 7.30 1.31 -4.77
C ILE A 14 6.39 2.47 -4.29
N LEU A 15 6.70 3.07 -3.14
CA LEU A 15 6.00 4.22 -2.56
C LEU A 15 6.87 5.49 -2.56
N SER A 16 7.96 5.58 -3.33
CA SER A 16 8.73 6.82 -3.47
C SER A 16 8.10 7.77 -4.47
N HIS A 17 8.39 9.04 -4.34
CA HIS A 17 8.18 10.01 -5.41
C HIS A 17 9.39 9.99 -6.34
N ASP A 18 9.16 10.05 -7.65
CA ASP A 18 10.20 9.81 -8.67
C ASP A 18 11.13 11.01 -8.90
N THR A 19 11.03 12.06 -8.07
CA THR A 19 11.85 13.26 -8.21
C THR A 19 12.76 13.43 -6.99
N ASP A 20 14.00 13.85 -7.24
CA ASP A 20 14.98 14.25 -6.21
C ASP A 20 14.57 15.56 -5.49
N ASP A 21 13.45 16.17 -5.89
CA ASP A 21 12.93 17.38 -5.29
C ASP A 21 12.11 17.03 -4.03
N GLU A 22 12.82 16.78 -2.93
CA GLU A 22 12.27 16.74 -1.55
C GLU A 22 11.43 17.99 -1.18
N LYS A 23 11.44 19.02 -2.01
CA LYS A 23 10.79 20.32 -1.77
C LYS A 23 9.29 20.33 -2.03
N ASP A 24 8.72 19.34 -2.72
CA ASP A 24 7.27 19.27 -2.93
C ASP A 24 6.59 18.33 -1.93
N ILE A 25 6.65 18.73 -0.65
CA ILE A 25 6.01 18.01 0.46
C ILE A 25 4.50 17.82 0.22
N GLU A 26 3.86 18.77 -0.45
CA GLU A 26 2.44 18.71 -0.78
C GLU A 26 2.15 17.60 -1.79
N ALA A 27 2.95 17.48 -2.85
CA ALA A 27 2.87 16.37 -3.79
C ALA A 27 3.15 15.02 -3.12
N LEU A 28 4.11 14.93 -2.19
CA LEU A 28 4.37 13.70 -1.43
C LEU A 28 3.15 13.27 -0.60
N THR A 29 2.49 14.24 0.02
CA THR A 29 1.32 14.05 0.88
C THR A 29 0.12 13.47 0.11
N PHE A 30 0.05 13.71 -1.19
CA PHE A 30 -0.97 13.13 -2.07
C PHE A 30 -0.51 11.84 -2.75
N ASN A 31 0.65 11.86 -3.40
CA ASN A 31 1.11 10.79 -4.30
C ASN A 31 1.43 9.49 -3.56
N VAL A 32 2.05 9.58 -2.36
CA VAL A 32 2.44 8.39 -1.60
C VAL A 32 1.19 7.66 -1.09
N PRO A 33 0.22 8.31 -0.40
CA PRO A 33 -1.00 7.63 0.01
C PRO A 33 -1.87 7.20 -1.17
N GLN A 34 -1.90 7.96 -2.28
CA GLN A 34 -2.60 7.53 -3.49
C GLN A 34 -2.05 6.21 -4.03
N ARG A 35 -0.73 6.05 -4.15
CA ARG A 35 -0.12 4.77 -4.58
C ARG A 35 -0.43 3.65 -3.61
N GLN A 36 -0.35 3.91 -2.31
CA GLN A 36 -0.68 2.91 -1.29
C GLN A 36 -2.14 2.44 -1.39
N ILE A 37 -3.11 3.35 -1.57
CA ILE A 37 -4.52 3.03 -1.79
C ILE A 37 -4.71 2.28 -3.12
N SER A 38 -4.00 2.69 -4.16
CA SER A 38 -4.03 2.04 -5.47
C SER A 38 -3.67 0.56 -5.34
N PHE A 39 -2.54 0.26 -4.69
CA PHE A 39 -1.99 -1.09 -4.53
C PHE A 39 -2.77 -1.96 -3.55
N PHE A 40 -3.15 -1.43 -2.39
CA PHE A 40 -3.53 -2.25 -1.23
C PHE A 40 -4.95 -2.03 -0.71
N ALA A 41 -5.72 -1.09 -1.27
CA ALA A 41 -7.11 -0.95 -0.87
C ALA A 41 -7.93 -2.17 -1.34
N ASP A 42 -8.73 -2.71 -0.42
CA ASP A 42 -9.70 -3.76 -0.71
C ASP A 42 -11.00 -3.17 -1.24
N GLU A 43 -12.04 -4.00 -1.39
CA GLU A 43 -13.38 -3.55 -1.79
C GLU A 43 -13.94 -2.48 -0.84
N GLY A 44 -13.49 -2.49 0.41
CA GLY A 44 -13.74 -1.44 1.38
C GLY A 44 -12.69 -0.34 1.29
N ILE A 45 -12.52 0.33 0.15
CA ILE A 45 -11.56 1.46 0.03
C ILE A 45 -11.81 2.59 1.06
N PHE A 46 -13.04 2.69 1.57
CA PHE A 46 -13.43 3.59 2.67
C PHE A 46 -13.21 3.01 4.07
N SER A 47 -12.77 1.76 4.21
CA SER A 47 -12.48 1.11 5.49
C SER A 47 -11.40 1.86 6.26
N ILE A 48 -10.36 2.34 5.56
CA ILE A 48 -9.34 3.17 6.18
C ILE A 48 -9.91 4.48 6.70
N ILE A 49 -10.90 5.07 6.00
CA ILE A 49 -11.56 6.29 6.48
C ILE A 49 -12.35 6.00 7.75
N LYS A 50 -13.01 4.84 7.87
CA LYS A 50 -13.67 4.42 9.12
C LYS A 50 -12.68 4.18 10.26
N CYS A 51 -11.43 3.82 9.97
CA CYS A 51 -10.38 3.68 10.97
C CYS A 51 -9.82 5.03 11.44
N LEU A 52 -9.98 6.08 10.64
CA LEU A 52 -9.63 7.45 11.00
C LEU A 52 -10.85 8.09 11.66
N ASP A 53 -10.72 8.68 12.84
CA ASP A 53 -11.82 9.46 13.40
C ASP A 53 -12.09 10.66 12.49
N GLU A 54 -13.22 10.65 11.76
CA GLU A 54 -13.58 11.69 10.79
C GLU A 54 -13.66 13.08 11.41
N LYS A 55 -13.89 13.21 12.72
CA LYS A 55 -14.02 14.50 13.41
C LYS A 55 -12.72 15.05 13.96
N GLU A 56 -11.78 14.17 14.31
CA GLU A 56 -10.53 14.56 14.98
C GLU A 56 -9.29 14.36 14.12
N ASN A 57 -9.37 13.57 13.05
CA ASN A 57 -8.21 13.24 12.24
C ASN A 57 -8.13 14.14 10.98
N PRO A 58 -7.14 15.05 10.90
CA PRO A 58 -6.97 15.94 9.75
C PRO A 58 -6.70 15.19 8.43
N TRP A 59 -6.30 13.91 8.49
CA TRP A 59 -6.05 13.08 7.33
C TRP A 59 -7.32 12.47 6.73
N ALA A 60 -8.44 12.40 7.47
CA ALA A 60 -9.66 11.77 6.96
C ALA A 60 -10.14 12.43 5.65
N PHE A 61 -10.08 13.76 5.57
CA PHE A 61 -10.42 14.51 4.36
C PHE A 61 -9.43 14.27 3.21
N SER A 62 -8.13 14.21 3.49
CA SER A 62 -7.10 13.91 2.49
C SER A 62 -7.29 12.52 1.89
N PHE A 63 -7.51 11.50 2.74
CA PHE A 63 -7.82 10.14 2.28
C PHE A 63 -9.11 10.09 1.48
N PHE A 64 -10.17 10.79 1.91
CA PHE A 64 -11.41 10.90 1.15
C PHE A 64 -11.18 11.49 -0.24
N THR A 65 -10.43 12.58 -0.33
CA THR A 65 -10.08 13.26 -1.59
C THR A 65 -9.30 12.32 -2.51
N ILE A 66 -8.31 11.62 -1.98
CA ILE A 66 -7.50 10.65 -2.74
C ILE A 66 -8.35 9.48 -3.23
N VAL A 67 -9.22 8.91 -2.38
CA VAL A 67 -10.13 7.83 -2.78
C VAL A 67 -11.07 8.29 -3.90
N LYS A 68 -11.56 9.53 -3.84
CA LYS A 68 -12.39 10.14 -4.89
C LYS A 68 -11.63 10.47 -6.18
N SER A 69 -10.30 10.55 -6.14
CA SER A 69 -9.47 10.78 -7.34
C SER A 69 -9.46 9.58 -8.30
N PHE A 70 -9.78 8.38 -7.82
CA PHE A 70 -9.89 7.20 -8.66
C PHE A 70 -11.21 7.24 -9.44
N SER A 71 -11.13 7.05 -10.76
CA SER A 71 -12.25 7.18 -11.69
C SER A 71 -12.12 6.15 -12.82
N LYS A 72 -13.02 6.17 -13.79
CA LYS A 72 -12.90 5.33 -15.00
C LYS A 72 -11.61 5.62 -15.78
N ASP A 73 -11.12 6.84 -15.71
CA ASP A 73 -9.92 7.31 -16.42
C ASP A 73 -8.65 7.24 -15.54
N SER A 74 -8.83 7.05 -14.23
CA SER A 74 -7.77 6.91 -13.23
C SER A 74 -8.04 5.65 -12.41
N LEU A 75 -7.76 4.50 -13.02
CA LEU A 75 -7.98 3.21 -12.39
C LEU A 75 -6.90 2.93 -11.34
N ARG A 76 -7.30 2.22 -10.29
CA ARG A 76 -6.34 1.63 -9.35
C ARG A 76 -5.48 0.60 -10.08
N ARG A 77 -4.23 0.52 -9.65
CA ARG A 77 -3.25 -0.47 -10.08
C ARG A 77 -3.10 -1.47 -8.94
N PRO A 78 -3.41 -2.75 -9.10
CA PRO A 78 -3.16 -3.77 -8.07
C PRO A 78 -1.67 -3.91 -7.74
N PHE A 79 -1.34 -4.34 -6.52
CA PHE A 79 0.05 -4.54 -6.08
C PHE A 79 0.83 -5.50 -6.98
N ARG A 80 0.21 -6.62 -7.40
CA ARG A 80 0.77 -7.57 -8.38
C ARG A 80 1.34 -6.91 -9.64
N ASN A 81 0.75 -5.79 -10.04
CA ASN A 81 1.14 -5.08 -11.25
C ASN A 81 2.06 -3.90 -10.93
N CYS A 82 2.57 -3.73 -9.70
CA CYS A 82 3.33 -2.52 -9.31
C CYS A 82 4.64 -2.35 -10.10
N LEU A 83 5.25 -3.44 -10.56
CA LEU A 83 6.36 -3.44 -11.51
C LEU A 83 5.82 -3.59 -12.93
N PHE A 84 6.31 -2.78 -13.87
CA PHE A 84 5.81 -2.79 -15.26
C PHE A 84 6.28 -4.01 -16.07
N ASN A 85 7.45 -4.57 -15.76
CA ASN A 85 8.15 -5.50 -16.63
C ASN A 85 8.52 -6.84 -15.96
N GLU A 86 8.21 -7.03 -14.68
CA GLU A 86 8.58 -8.22 -13.93
C GLU A 86 7.38 -8.74 -13.14
N PRO A 87 6.94 -9.99 -13.37
CA PRO A 87 5.90 -10.60 -12.56
C PRO A 87 6.44 -10.80 -11.14
N LEU A 88 5.63 -10.44 -10.15
CA LEU A 88 5.89 -10.78 -8.76
C LEU A 88 5.49 -12.23 -8.48
N ASP A 89 6.24 -12.89 -7.61
CA ASP A 89 5.90 -14.21 -7.10
C ASP A 89 4.53 -14.21 -6.40
N ASP A 90 3.74 -15.27 -6.59
CA ASP A 90 2.38 -15.36 -6.10
C ASP A 90 2.30 -15.33 -4.56
N GLU A 91 3.22 -16.04 -3.90
CA GLU A 91 3.30 -16.09 -2.44
C GLU A 91 3.82 -14.78 -1.88
N PHE A 92 4.75 -14.12 -2.58
CA PHE A 92 5.20 -12.76 -2.22
C PHE A 92 4.08 -11.73 -2.32
N VAL A 93 3.23 -11.83 -3.35
CA VAL A 93 2.05 -10.96 -3.51
C VAL A 93 1.08 -11.20 -2.36
N ASP A 94 0.74 -12.45 -2.06
CA ASP A 94 -0.23 -12.79 -1.02
C ASP A 94 0.23 -12.31 0.37
N ILE A 95 1.47 -12.63 0.77
CA ILE A 95 2.01 -12.20 2.06
C ILE A 95 2.04 -10.68 2.18
N THR A 96 2.46 -9.99 1.11
CA THR A 96 2.55 -8.52 1.12
C THR A 96 1.17 -7.88 1.19
N GLU A 97 0.19 -8.36 0.42
CA GLU A 97 -1.19 -7.83 0.45
C GLU A 97 -1.84 -8.05 1.82
N ARG A 98 -1.59 -9.19 2.48
CA ARG A 98 -2.07 -9.49 3.84
C ARG A 98 -1.44 -8.57 4.89
N MET A 99 -0.13 -8.31 4.80
CA MET A 99 0.58 -7.42 5.72
C MET A 99 0.21 -5.94 5.50
N MET A 100 -0.07 -5.56 4.25
CA MET A 100 -0.35 -4.19 3.84
C MET A 100 -1.84 -3.86 3.75
N ARG A 101 -2.73 -4.72 4.29
CA ARG A 101 -4.18 -4.44 4.36
C ARG A 101 -4.43 -3.04 4.93
N MET A 102 -5.27 -2.29 4.23
CA MET A 102 -5.53 -0.89 4.58
C MET A 102 -6.29 -0.76 5.89
N ASP A 103 -7.27 -1.63 6.15
CA ASP A 103 -7.84 -1.79 7.49
C ASP A 103 -6.83 -2.51 8.39
N PRO A 104 -6.29 -1.86 9.43
CA PRO A 104 -5.29 -2.47 10.31
C PRO A 104 -5.79 -3.72 11.03
N ARG A 105 -7.11 -3.86 11.21
CA ARG A 105 -7.73 -5.02 11.88
C ARG A 105 -7.75 -6.27 11.01
N LEU A 106 -7.53 -6.11 9.70
CA LEU A 106 -7.45 -7.20 8.72
C LEU A 106 -6.01 -7.59 8.39
N ARG A 107 -5.02 -6.91 8.95
CA ARG A 107 -3.61 -7.29 8.76
C ARG A 107 -3.33 -8.57 9.53
N ILE A 108 -2.57 -9.46 8.90
CA ILE A 108 -2.05 -10.65 9.57
C ILE A 108 -1.07 -10.26 10.67
N THR A 109 -0.98 -11.11 11.69
CA THR A 109 -0.02 -11.02 12.78
C THR A 109 1.39 -11.41 12.33
N ALA A 110 2.38 -11.10 13.17
CA ALA A 110 3.76 -11.52 12.90
C ALA A 110 3.91 -13.05 12.89
N GLU A 111 3.16 -13.76 13.76
CA GLU A 111 3.16 -15.22 13.81
C GLU A 111 2.60 -15.82 12.52
N GLU A 112 1.44 -15.33 12.06
CA GLU A 112 0.84 -15.76 10.79
C GLU A 112 1.73 -15.43 9.58
N ALA A 113 2.44 -14.29 9.62
CA ALA A 113 3.36 -13.93 8.57
C ALA A 113 4.57 -14.88 8.50
N LEU A 114 5.14 -15.26 9.64
CA LEU A 114 6.28 -16.21 9.69
C LEU A 114 5.88 -17.64 9.32
N ALA A 115 4.61 -18.00 9.48
CA ALA A 115 4.07 -19.30 9.07
C ALA A 115 3.62 -19.34 7.60
N HIS A 116 3.87 -18.27 6.82
CA HIS A 116 3.44 -18.18 5.43
C HIS A 116 4.42 -18.94 4.50
N PRO A 117 3.93 -19.66 3.46
CA PRO A 117 4.75 -20.46 2.55
C PRO A 117 5.95 -19.74 1.93
N TRP A 118 5.79 -18.43 1.67
CA TRP A 118 6.88 -17.55 1.22
C TRP A 118 8.17 -17.64 2.06
N PHE A 119 8.07 -18.00 3.34
CA PHE A 119 9.21 -18.16 4.24
C PHE A 119 9.65 -19.61 4.47
N ASP A 120 9.01 -20.61 3.86
CA ASP A 120 9.31 -22.04 4.08
C ASP A 120 10.76 -22.41 3.69
N ASP A 121 11.34 -21.72 2.70
CA ASP A 121 12.73 -21.93 2.25
C ASP A 121 13.77 -21.14 3.06
N VAL A 122 13.33 -20.35 4.04
CA VAL A 122 14.19 -19.44 4.85
C VAL A 122 14.35 -19.95 6.29
N VAL A 123 13.53 -20.91 6.72
CA VAL A 123 13.47 -21.45 8.10
C VAL A 123 14.13 -22.82 8.19
#